data_AF-A0A2S9FHN2-F1
#
_entry.id   AF-A0A2S9FHN2-F1
#
_cell.length_a   1.000
_cell.length_b   1.000
_cell.length_c   1.000
_cell.angle_alpha   90.00
_cell.angle_beta   90.00
_cell.angle_gamma   90.00
#
_symmetry.space_group_name_H-M   'P 1'
#
loop_
_entity.id
_entity.type
_entity.pdbx_description
1 polymer ?
#
loop_
_entity_poly.entity_id
_entity_poly.type
_entity_poly.pdbx_seq_one_letter_code
_entity_poly.pdbx_strand_id
1 'polypeptide(L)'
;MTDLDIRRPDRGPRERRYELGDRYRTGAGPVVLTGVQAIARALVEQHERDARAGLRVATFVSGYQGSPLGGVDRMLADMPDVLNAHDITFVPGLNEELAATSVWGSQAQLTEFSQGAPKYDGVIGVWYGKGPGLDRTTDAIRHANMYGANPHGGMLLLVGDDPAS
;
A
#
# COMPACT_ATOMS: atom_id res chain seq x y z
N MET A 1 12.70 -32.68 18.92
CA MET A 1 13.05 -32.04 17.63
C MET A 1 11.77 -32.10 16.81
N THR A 2 10.99 -31.03 16.84
CA THR A 2 9.62 -31.02 16.30
C THR A 2 9.72 -30.85 14.79
N ASP A 3 9.41 -31.91 14.05
CA ASP A 3 9.21 -31.85 12.60
C ASP A 3 8.11 -30.85 12.30
N LEU A 4 8.49 -29.72 11.68
CA LEU A 4 7.53 -28.81 11.07
C LEU A 4 6.91 -29.55 9.88
N ASP A 5 5.69 -30.04 10.04
CA ASP A 5 4.89 -30.60 8.97
C ASP A 5 4.48 -29.47 8.01
N ILE A 6 5.39 -29.11 7.10
CA ILE A 6 5.10 -28.22 5.98
C ILE A 6 4.23 -29.00 5.02
N ARG A 7 2.91 -29.02 5.27
CA ARG A 7 1.93 -29.62 4.36
C ARG A 7 2.21 -29.14 2.93
N ARG A 8 2.62 -30.06 2.06
CA ARG A 8 2.74 -29.79 0.63
C ARG A 8 1.37 -29.38 0.11
N PRO A 9 1.23 -28.26 -0.61
CA PRO A 9 -0.05 -27.88 -1.19
C PRO A 9 -0.53 -28.98 -2.14
N ASP A 10 -1.78 -29.38 -1.96
CA ASP A 10 -2.47 -30.43 -2.71
C ASP A 10 -2.42 -30.12 -4.21
N ARG A 11 -1.78 -31.00 -4.99
CA ARG A 11 -1.64 -30.82 -6.45
C ARG A 11 -2.90 -31.30 -7.16
N GLY A 12 -3.95 -30.47 -7.10
CA GLY A 12 -5.12 -30.53 -7.97
C GLY A 12 -4.85 -30.05 -9.41
N PRO A 13 -5.73 -30.37 -10.38
CA PRO A 13 -5.35 -30.59 -11.78
C PRO A 13 -5.05 -29.30 -12.57
N ARG A 14 -3.96 -29.41 -13.36
CA ARG A 14 -3.23 -28.41 -14.17
C ARG A 14 -2.29 -27.53 -13.35
N GLU A 15 -1.01 -27.92 -13.34
CA GLU A 15 0.11 -27.04 -13.02
C GLU A 15 0.00 -25.78 -13.88
N ARG A 16 -0.68 -24.75 -13.37
CA ARG A 16 -0.67 -23.42 -13.98
C ARG A 16 0.78 -22.99 -13.97
N ARG A 17 1.35 -22.81 -15.17
CA ARG A 17 2.73 -22.34 -15.35
C ARG A 17 2.84 -21.01 -14.61
N TYR A 18 3.70 -20.95 -13.60
CA TYR A 18 3.96 -19.73 -12.85
C TYR A 18 4.50 -18.66 -13.79
N GLU A 19 3.83 -17.51 -13.84
CA GLU A 19 4.25 -16.32 -14.56
C GLU A 19 4.71 -15.26 -13.57
N LEU A 20 5.73 -14.45 -13.91
CA LEU A 20 6.19 -13.38 -13.01
C LEU A 20 5.07 -12.39 -12.66
N GLY A 21 4.13 -12.17 -13.58
CA GLY A 21 2.94 -11.33 -13.37
C GLY A 21 1.98 -11.87 -12.32
N ASP A 22 2.03 -13.17 -11.98
CA ASP A 22 1.17 -13.76 -10.94
C ASP A 22 1.39 -13.10 -9.57
N ARG A 23 2.57 -12.51 -9.35
CA ARG A 23 2.90 -11.75 -8.13
C ARG A 23 1.96 -10.59 -7.87
N TYR A 24 1.33 -10.01 -8.88
CA TYR A 24 0.39 -8.89 -8.75
C TYR A 24 -1.01 -9.21 -9.30
N ARG A 25 -1.26 -10.45 -9.75
CA ARG A 25 -2.56 -10.90 -10.26
C ARG A 25 -3.41 -11.51 -9.14
N THR A 26 -4.57 -10.93 -8.88
CA THR A 26 -5.55 -11.45 -7.92
C THR A 26 -6.03 -12.85 -8.29
N GLY A 27 -6.24 -13.71 -7.30
CA GLY A 27 -6.68 -15.10 -7.52
C GLY A 27 -5.63 -16.03 -8.12
N ALA A 28 -4.38 -15.57 -8.27
CA ALA A 28 -3.24 -16.46 -8.52
C ALA A 28 -3.05 -17.47 -7.37
N GLY A 29 -2.39 -18.59 -7.67
CA GLY A 29 -1.97 -19.55 -6.63
C GLY A 29 -0.86 -18.97 -5.74
N PRO A 30 -0.23 -19.80 -4.88
CA PRO A 30 0.87 -19.36 -4.04
C PRO A 30 2.03 -18.76 -4.87
N VAL A 31 2.50 -17.58 -4.46
CA VAL A 31 3.62 -16.87 -5.10
C VAL A 31 4.71 -16.54 -4.08
N VAL A 32 5.96 -16.49 -4.52
CA VAL A 32 7.09 -16.04 -3.69
C VAL A 32 7.32 -14.55 -3.94
N LEU A 33 7.33 -13.78 -2.84
CA LEU A 33 7.50 -12.33 -2.84
C LEU A 33 8.64 -11.93 -1.89
N THR A 34 9.41 -10.92 -2.27
CA THR A 34 10.21 -10.15 -1.30
C THR A 34 9.28 -9.30 -0.42
N GLY A 35 9.77 -8.79 0.71
CA GLY A 35 8.96 -7.91 1.58
C GLY A 35 8.45 -6.67 0.85
N VAL A 36 9.28 -6.05 0.03
CA VAL A 36 8.88 -4.89 -0.79
C VAL A 36 7.82 -5.30 -1.83
N GLN A 37 7.96 -6.46 -2.49
CA GLN A 37 6.93 -6.98 -3.40
C GLN A 37 5.60 -7.29 -2.69
N ALA A 38 5.65 -7.75 -1.46
CA ALA A 38 4.46 -7.98 -0.64
C ALA A 38 3.72 -6.67 -0.34
N ILE A 39 4.42 -5.54 -0.17
CA ILE A 39 3.78 -4.22 -0.03
C ILE A 39 2.98 -3.88 -1.28
N ALA A 40 3.57 -3.92 -2.48
CA ALA A 40 2.81 -3.63 -3.71
C ALA A 40 1.65 -4.60 -3.93
N ARG A 41 1.85 -5.90 -3.64
CA ARG A 41 0.76 -6.87 -3.71
C ARG A 41 -0.37 -6.54 -2.73
N ALA A 42 -0.05 -6.09 -1.52
CA ALA A 42 -1.07 -5.69 -0.55
C ALA A 42 -1.92 -4.52 -1.05
N LEU A 43 -1.33 -3.53 -1.74
CA LEU A 43 -2.08 -2.42 -2.33
C LEU A 43 -3.07 -2.90 -3.40
N VAL A 44 -2.62 -3.80 -4.29
CA VAL A 44 -3.47 -4.40 -5.32
C VAL A 44 -4.62 -5.21 -4.70
N GLU A 45 -4.31 -6.06 -3.72
CA GLU A 45 -5.32 -6.89 -3.05
C GLU A 45 -6.34 -6.05 -2.27
N GLN A 46 -5.91 -4.91 -1.72
CA GLN A 46 -6.80 -3.98 -1.04
C GLN A 46 -7.79 -3.34 -2.02
N HIS A 47 -7.30 -2.82 -3.16
CA HIS A 47 -8.18 -2.27 -4.21
C HIS A 47 -9.22 -3.32 -4.68
N GLU A 48 -8.76 -4.54 -4.92
CA GLU A 48 -9.62 -5.64 -5.37
C GLU A 48 -10.63 -6.07 -4.31
N ARG A 49 -10.26 -5.97 -3.03
CA ARG A 49 -11.18 -6.18 -1.90
C ARG A 49 -12.29 -5.14 -1.88
N ASP A 50 -11.95 -3.87 -2.07
CA ASP A 50 -12.91 -2.77 -2.06
C ASP A 50 -13.83 -2.83 -3.29
N ALA A 51 -13.29 -3.15 -4.46
CA ALA A 51 -14.06 -3.39 -5.68
C ALA A 51 -15.07 -4.54 -5.52
N ARG A 52 -14.68 -5.65 -4.86
CA ARG A 52 -15.61 -6.75 -4.53
C ARG A 52 -16.71 -6.34 -3.55
N ALA A 53 -16.48 -5.31 -2.74
CA ALA A 53 -17.50 -4.72 -1.87
C ALA A 53 -18.38 -3.68 -2.59
N GLY A 54 -18.15 -3.44 -3.89
CA GLY A 54 -18.88 -2.45 -4.68
C GLY A 54 -18.42 -1.01 -4.45
N LEU A 55 -17.26 -0.80 -3.82
CA LEU A 55 -16.68 0.50 -3.57
C LEU A 55 -15.58 0.81 -4.60
N ARG A 56 -15.46 2.07 -4.98
CA ARG A 56 -14.37 2.60 -5.81
C ARG A 56 -13.41 3.40 -4.93
N VAL A 57 -12.53 2.71 -4.23
CA VAL A 57 -11.51 3.30 -3.35
C VAL A 57 -10.17 3.38 -4.08
N ALA A 58 -9.57 4.58 -4.10
CA ALA A 58 -8.23 4.78 -4.63
C ALA A 58 -7.17 4.59 -3.53
N THR A 59 -5.93 4.35 -3.95
CA THR A 59 -4.79 4.32 -3.01
C THR A 59 -3.82 5.44 -3.36
N PHE A 60 -3.45 6.25 -2.37
CA PHE A 60 -2.40 7.27 -2.50
C PHE A 60 -1.20 6.86 -1.66
N VAL A 61 -0.03 6.72 -2.29
CA VAL A 61 1.21 6.27 -1.64
C VAL A 61 2.23 7.40 -1.67
N SER A 62 2.79 7.75 -0.52
CA SER A 62 3.92 8.68 -0.41
C SER A 62 4.82 8.28 0.75
N GLY A 63 6.10 8.63 0.69
CA GLY A 63 7.05 8.29 1.75
C GLY A 63 8.44 8.74 1.40
N TYR A 64 9.39 8.43 2.27
CA TYR A 64 10.80 8.72 2.04
C TYR A 64 11.62 7.45 2.22
N GLN A 65 12.59 7.28 1.32
CA GLN A 65 13.41 6.08 1.27
C GLN A 65 14.30 5.93 2.50
N GLY A 66 14.39 4.72 3.01
CA GLY A 66 15.33 4.32 4.04
C GLY A 66 15.34 2.81 4.19
N SER A 67 16.44 2.22 4.64
CA SER A 67 16.46 0.80 5.02
C SER A 67 15.37 0.52 6.07
N PRO A 68 14.64 -0.61 5.99
CA PRO A 68 14.63 -1.66 4.96
C PRO A 68 13.71 -1.39 3.75
N LEU A 69 13.02 -0.26 3.71
CA LEU A 69 12.02 0.10 2.68
C LEU A 69 12.61 0.82 1.44
N GLY A 70 13.93 0.92 1.31
CA GLY A 70 14.58 1.67 0.23
C GLY A 70 14.26 1.18 -1.19
N GLY A 71 13.75 -0.04 -1.34
CA GLY A 71 13.32 -0.58 -2.63
C GLY A 71 11.91 -0.17 -3.07
N VAL A 72 11.09 0.44 -2.20
CA VAL A 72 9.66 0.70 -2.47
C VAL A 72 9.47 1.62 -3.68
N ASP A 73 10.12 2.79 -3.70
CA ASP A 73 9.94 3.78 -4.77
C ASP A 73 10.27 3.19 -6.14
N ARG A 74 11.43 2.54 -6.23
CA ARG A 74 11.89 1.93 -7.48
C ARG A 74 10.88 0.88 -7.94
N MET A 75 10.44 0.03 -7.03
CA MET A 75 9.52 -1.04 -7.39
C MET A 75 8.17 -0.48 -7.89
N LEU A 76 7.62 0.53 -7.21
CA LEU A 76 6.36 1.17 -7.64
C LEU A 76 6.53 1.93 -8.95
N ALA A 77 7.63 2.66 -9.13
CA ALA A 77 7.96 3.37 -10.36
C ALA A 77 8.13 2.43 -11.57
N ASP A 78 8.62 1.20 -11.34
CA ASP A 78 8.84 0.19 -12.38
C ASP A 78 7.55 -0.58 -12.77
N MET A 79 6.37 -0.28 -12.17
CA MET A 79 5.10 -0.98 -12.45
C MET A 79 3.88 -0.07 -12.78
N PRO A 80 4.02 0.95 -13.63
CA PRO A 80 2.95 1.95 -13.86
C PRO A 80 1.63 1.34 -14.34
N ASP A 81 1.67 0.28 -15.15
CA ASP A 81 0.46 -0.39 -15.65
C ASP A 81 -0.35 -1.04 -14.52
N VAL A 82 0.34 -1.66 -13.55
CA VAL A 82 -0.31 -2.26 -12.36
C VAL A 82 -0.91 -1.15 -11.50
N LEU A 83 -0.18 -0.06 -11.27
CA LEU A 83 -0.70 1.06 -10.47
C LEU A 83 -1.95 1.69 -11.09
N ASN A 84 -1.90 1.95 -12.40
CA ASN A 84 -3.03 2.53 -13.14
C ASN A 84 -4.25 1.60 -13.16
N ALA A 85 -4.05 0.29 -13.32
CA ALA A 85 -5.14 -0.69 -13.33
C ALA A 85 -5.88 -0.80 -11.99
N HIS A 86 -5.25 -0.41 -10.88
CA HIS A 86 -5.80 -0.53 -9.53
C HIS A 86 -6.00 0.83 -8.82
N ASP A 87 -6.11 1.93 -9.58
CA ASP A 87 -6.30 3.29 -9.05
C ASP A 87 -5.29 3.67 -7.94
N ILE A 88 -4.02 3.24 -8.10
CA ILE A 88 -2.93 3.53 -7.19
C ILE A 88 -2.12 4.72 -7.74
N THR A 89 -2.00 5.77 -6.95
CA THR A 89 -1.16 6.94 -7.24
C THR A 89 0.04 6.94 -6.31
N PHE A 90 1.24 6.82 -6.87
CA PHE A 90 2.49 6.92 -6.11
C PHE A 90 3.16 8.27 -6.37
N VAL A 91 3.42 9.02 -5.29
CA VAL A 91 4.16 10.28 -5.32
C VAL A 91 5.26 10.21 -4.24
N PRO A 92 6.54 10.05 -4.62
CA PRO A 92 7.62 10.03 -3.64
C PRO A 92 7.68 11.36 -2.87
N GLY A 93 7.91 11.29 -1.57
CA GLY A 93 8.05 12.46 -0.72
C GLY A 93 9.42 13.12 -0.90
N LEU A 94 9.47 14.44 -0.76
CA LEU A 94 10.75 15.15 -0.62
C LEU A 94 11.41 14.87 0.75
N ASN A 95 10.58 14.63 1.76
CA ASN A 95 10.96 14.16 3.09
C ASN A 95 9.75 13.46 3.73
N GLU A 96 9.96 12.88 4.91
CA GLU A 96 8.94 12.14 5.64
C GLU A 96 7.73 12.99 6.04
N GLU A 97 7.96 14.23 6.50
CA GLU A 97 6.93 15.16 6.98
C GLU A 97 5.98 15.58 5.86
N LEU A 98 6.52 15.93 4.70
CA LEU A 98 5.75 16.30 3.51
C LEU A 98 5.00 15.10 2.95
N ALA A 99 5.61 13.91 2.97
CA ALA A 99 4.91 12.68 2.62
C ALA A 99 3.72 12.43 3.56
N ALA A 100 3.93 12.49 4.88
CA ALA A 100 2.87 12.27 5.87
C ALA A 100 1.76 13.32 5.76
N THR A 101 2.12 14.57 5.53
CA THR A 101 1.15 15.67 5.30
C THR A 101 0.31 15.41 4.05
N SER A 102 0.93 14.94 2.97
CA SER A 102 0.21 14.61 1.73
C SER A 102 -0.74 13.41 1.94
N VAL A 103 -0.29 12.39 2.67
CA VAL A 103 -1.11 11.22 3.02
C VAL A 103 -2.28 11.64 3.90
N TRP A 104 -2.08 12.51 4.89
CA TRP A 104 -3.17 13.07 5.69
C TRP A 104 -4.14 13.89 4.83
N GLY A 105 -3.64 14.73 3.92
CA GLY A 105 -4.47 15.51 3.00
C GLY A 105 -5.39 14.65 2.12
N SER A 106 -4.98 13.42 1.79
CA SER A 106 -5.83 12.47 1.05
C SER A 106 -7.10 12.04 1.80
N GLN A 107 -7.16 12.29 3.10
CA GLN A 107 -8.30 11.93 3.96
C GLN A 107 -9.38 13.00 4.04
N ALA A 108 -9.14 14.18 3.45
CA ALA A 108 -10.11 15.25 3.41
C ALA A 108 -11.37 14.82 2.63
N GLN A 109 -12.53 15.43 2.94
CA GLN A 109 -13.78 15.00 2.30
C GLN A 109 -13.68 15.26 0.81
N LEU A 110 -13.83 14.20 0.00
CA LEU A 110 -13.66 14.30 -1.45
C LEU A 110 -14.65 15.29 -2.10
N THR A 111 -15.81 15.49 -1.47
CA THR A 111 -16.82 16.48 -1.86
C THR A 111 -16.39 17.94 -1.67
N GLU A 112 -15.45 18.22 -0.76
CA GLU A 112 -14.96 19.59 -0.53
C GLU A 112 -14.06 20.09 -1.69
N PHE A 113 -13.46 19.17 -2.46
CA PHE A 113 -12.51 19.48 -3.53
C PHE A 113 -13.03 19.19 -4.94
N SER A 114 -14.18 18.52 -5.09
CA SER A 114 -14.73 18.18 -6.39
C SER A 114 -15.80 19.17 -6.84
N GLN A 115 -15.61 19.78 -8.02
CA GLN A 115 -16.70 20.42 -8.75
C GLN A 115 -17.60 19.35 -9.39
N GLY A 116 -18.37 18.64 -8.56
CA GLY A 116 -19.23 17.53 -8.98
C GLY A 116 -19.16 16.33 -8.03
N ALA A 117 -19.76 15.21 -8.44
CA ALA A 117 -19.67 13.96 -7.69
C ALA A 117 -18.20 13.50 -7.60
N PRO A 118 -17.72 13.08 -6.41
CA PRO A 118 -16.35 12.63 -6.25
C PRO A 118 -16.07 11.41 -7.14
N LYS A 119 -14.85 11.34 -7.71
CA LYS A 119 -14.43 10.24 -8.57
C LYS A 119 -14.33 8.90 -7.82
N TYR A 120 -14.05 8.96 -6.52
CA TYR A 120 -13.80 7.83 -5.62
C TYR A 120 -14.69 7.95 -4.38
N ASP A 121 -15.01 6.82 -3.76
CA ASP A 121 -15.77 6.77 -2.50
C ASP A 121 -14.89 7.10 -1.28
N GLY A 122 -13.58 6.85 -1.40
CA GLY A 122 -12.57 7.10 -0.39
C GLY A 122 -11.16 6.95 -0.95
N VAL A 123 -10.17 7.33 -0.15
CA VAL A 123 -8.75 7.14 -0.46
C VAL A 123 -8.06 6.48 0.72
N ILE A 124 -7.39 5.36 0.48
CA ILE A 124 -6.43 4.79 1.42
C ILE A 124 -5.10 5.50 1.21
N GLY A 125 -4.67 6.24 2.22
CA GLY A 125 -3.37 6.89 2.25
C GLY A 125 -2.32 5.96 2.85
N VAL A 126 -1.25 5.66 2.12
CA VAL A 126 -0.14 4.84 2.60
C VAL A 126 1.09 5.72 2.75
N TRP A 127 1.60 5.79 3.97
CA TRP A 127 2.89 6.41 4.27
C TRP A 127 3.96 5.33 4.50
N TYR A 128 5.19 5.57 4.05
CA TYR A 128 6.35 4.75 4.44
C TYR A 128 7.57 5.59 4.81
N GLY A 129 8.35 5.07 5.76
CA GLY A 129 9.58 5.70 6.23
C GLY A 129 10.24 4.89 7.34
N LYS A 130 11.38 5.36 7.86
CA LYS A 130 12.09 4.71 8.97
C LYS A 130 11.64 5.30 10.32
N GLY A 131 11.97 4.63 11.43
CA GLY A 131 11.75 5.12 12.80
C GLY A 131 12.04 6.61 13.05
N PRO A 132 13.25 7.13 12.75
CA PRO A 132 13.53 8.57 12.93
C PRO A 132 12.65 9.49 12.07
N GLY A 133 12.23 8.98 10.91
CA GLY A 133 11.25 9.63 10.04
C GLY A 133 9.89 9.70 10.70
N LEU A 134 9.41 8.59 11.29
CA LEU A 134 8.17 8.54 12.05
C LEU A 134 8.13 9.62 13.13
N ASP A 135 9.20 9.73 13.93
CA ASP A 135 9.31 10.73 15.00
C ASP A 135 9.12 12.17 14.47
N ARG A 136 9.71 12.47 13.31
CA ARG A 136 9.59 13.76 12.62
C ARG A 136 8.17 14.03 12.10
N THR A 137 7.47 12.99 11.66
CA THR A 137 6.10 13.11 11.10
C THR A 137 4.98 13.15 12.14
N THR A 138 5.32 13.10 13.44
CA THR A 138 4.33 12.97 14.52
C THR A 138 3.27 14.06 14.53
N ASP A 139 3.59 15.28 14.13
CA ASP A 139 2.60 16.37 14.04
C ASP A 139 1.50 16.07 13.01
N ALA A 140 1.88 15.68 11.78
CA ALA A 140 0.91 15.32 10.74
C ALA A 140 0.05 14.11 11.15
N ILE A 141 0.67 13.10 11.76
CA ILE A 141 -0.05 11.90 12.26
C ILE A 141 -1.01 12.26 13.39
N ARG A 142 -0.59 13.14 14.31
CA ARG A 142 -1.44 13.63 15.39
C ARG A 142 -2.66 14.35 14.84
N HIS A 143 -2.47 15.23 13.85
CA HIS A 143 -3.57 15.92 13.18
C HIS A 143 -4.50 14.93 12.48
N ALA A 144 -3.97 13.94 11.75
CA ALA A 144 -4.79 12.88 11.14
C ALA A 144 -5.65 12.14 12.18
N ASN A 145 -5.09 11.81 13.34
CA ASN A 145 -5.85 11.15 14.41
C ASN A 145 -6.92 12.06 15.04
N MET A 146 -6.64 13.37 15.16
CA MET A 146 -7.58 14.34 15.74
C MET A 146 -8.73 14.70 14.80
N TYR A 147 -8.45 14.86 13.50
CA TYR A 147 -9.45 15.24 12.50
C TYR A 147 -10.17 14.04 11.87
N GLY A 148 -9.64 12.84 12.07
CA GLY A 148 -10.20 11.60 11.55
C GLY A 148 -9.85 11.35 10.08
N ALA A 149 -10.40 10.26 9.55
CA ALA A 149 -10.22 9.81 8.19
C ALA A 149 -11.57 9.62 7.49
N ASN A 150 -11.56 9.58 6.16
CA ASN A 150 -12.74 9.25 5.38
C ASN A 150 -13.28 7.85 5.77
N PRO A 151 -14.61 7.63 5.88
CA PRO A 151 -15.20 6.33 6.27
C PRO A 151 -14.82 5.15 5.37
N HIS A 152 -14.52 5.40 4.09
CA HIS A 152 -14.06 4.41 3.10
C HIS A 152 -12.56 4.56 2.78
N GLY A 153 -11.84 5.36 3.57
CA GLY A 153 -10.41 5.57 3.46
C GLY A 153 -9.65 5.09 4.69
N GLY A 154 -8.66 5.86 5.09
CA GLY A 154 -7.79 5.57 6.23
C GLY A 154 -6.33 5.81 5.88
N MET A 155 -5.49 5.87 6.92
CA MET A 155 -4.05 5.96 6.78
C MET A 155 -3.38 4.68 7.26
N LEU A 156 -2.51 4.10 6.43
CA LEU A 156 -1.62 3.00 6.77
C LEU A 156 -0.19 3.52 6.86
N LEU A 157 0.45 3.34 8.01
CA LEU A 157 1.84 3.72 8.23
C LEU A 157 2.74 2.47 8.17
N LEU A 158 3.65 2.42 7.20
CA LEU A 158 4.64 1.37 7.04
C LEU A 158 5.98 1.89 7.58
N VAL A 159 6.29 1.53 8.83
CA VAL A 159 7.51 1.96 9.50
C VAL A 159 8.57 0.88 9.34
N GLY A 160 9.64 1.20 8.62
CA GLY A 160 10.81 0.35 8.49
C GLY A 160 11.64 0.36 9.77
N ASP A 161 12.01 -0.83 10.23
CA ASP A 161 12.97 -1.04 11.32
C ASP A 161 14.13 -1.88 10.80
N ASP A 162 15.35 -1.56 11.26
CA ASP A 162 16.51 -2.37 10.87
C ASP A 162 16.45 -3.71 11.64
N PRO A 163 16.99 -4.80 11.08
CA PRO A 163 17.08 -6.06 11.82
C PRO A 163 17.84 -5.83 13.13
N ALA A 164 17.25 -6.25 14.26
CA ALA A 164 18.00 -6.36 15.50
C ALA A 164 19.21 -7.27 15.22
N SER A 165 20.42 -6.71 15.36
CA SER A 165 21.67 -7.45 15.23
C SER A 165 21.84 -8.46 16.35
#